data_AF-A0A821HGW6-F1
#
_entry.id   AF-A0A821HGW6-F1
#
_cell.length_a   1.000
_cell.length_b   1.000
_cell.length_c   1.000
_cell.angle_alpha   90.00
_cell.angle_beta   90.00
_cell.angle_gamma   90.00
#
_symmetry.space_group_name_H-M   'P 1'
#
loop_
_entity.id
_entity.type
_entity.pdbx_description
1 polymer ?
#
loop_
_entity_poly.entity_id
_entity_poly.type
_entity_poly.pdbx_seq_one_letter_code
_entity_poly.pdbx_strand_id
1 'polypeptide(L)'
;MLNRDYVNGLIHTDDAFTFLRCDRSSPAFWEMKKKELLAMFRQLGCPTIFLTLSAAETKWSEIIVILTQVLENKVITLEEAENLSYEKKCDLIRKDPVTCVRYFEHRLKCLWEILLAPCGPFEGNGLEDKYIRVEFQFRGSPHIHVFIWLKNAPKYDKNNPKSIEQCIEFIDKLISVNAKPTEFSEELINVQRHKHSHTCKKHVKNGIKCRFGIPYFPMRKTMILEPFSDDEKFTKKEREEISKNRQNVIEELGKISKDTDNSLTFEEFLEHVNINEEEYIKMIRSELKKAKVFLKRAPNEIRINAYNSMIMSLHRANMDIQFILDPYSCLMYCVDYINKSENGMSKLLREALNKLKKGNSTVKERLIVIANKFLNSSEISAQEAVYHILSIPLSISSRSTVFINTNR
;
A
#
# COMPACT_ATOMS: atom_id res chain seq x y z
N MET A 1 8.71 21.37 -33.53
CA MET A 1 9.76 20.86 -32.61
C MET A 1 11.18 21.19 -33.12
N LEU A 2 11.47 22.44 -33.50
CA LEU A 2 12.77 22.82 -34.12
C LEU A 2 13.35 24.16 -33.60
N ASN A 3 12.96 24.61 -32.40
CA ASN A 3 13.59 25.80 -31.81
C ASN A 3 14.83 25.37 -31.01
N ARG A 4 16.02 25.80 -31.44
CA ARG A 4 17.31 25.51 -30.78
C ARG A 4 17.39 26.07 -29.36
N ASP A 5 16.74 27.20 -29.10
CA ASP A 5 16.72 27.83 -27.77
C ASP A 5 15.81 27.08 -26.81
N TYR A 6 14.71 26.49 -27.33
CA TYR A 6 13.86 25.57 -26.56
C TYR A 6 14.62 24.29 -26.17
N VAL A 7 15.39 23.74 -27.10
CA VAL A 7 16.22 22.54 -26.86
C VAL A 7 17.38 22.87 -25.90
N ASN A 8 18.01 24.03 -26.00
CA ASN A 8 19.04 24.47 -25.06
C ASN A 8 18.47 24.77 -23.66
N GLY A 9 17.26 25.33 -23.58
CA GLY A 9 16.54 25.49 -22.31
C GLY A 9 16.33 24.14 -21.61
N LEU A 10 15.89 23.12 -22.34
CA LEU A 10 15.70 21.75 -21.82
C LEU A 10 17.01 21.09 -21.33
N ILE A 11 18.18 21.56 -21.77
CA ILE A 11 19.50 21.00 -21.40
C ILE A 11 20.02 21.58 -20.08
N HIS A 12 19.68 22.85 -19.78
CA HIS A 12 20.18 23.55 -18.59
C HIS A 12 19.34 23.27 -17.33
N THR A 13 18.13 22.71 -17.45
CA THR A 13 17.15 22.56 -16.36
C THR A 13 16.82 21.10 -15.95
N ASP A 14 17.69 20.12 -16.21
CA ASP A 14 17.42 18.68 -15.96
C ASP A 14 16.20 18.12 -16.76
N ASP A 15 15.74 18.87 -17.76
CA ASP A 15 14.57 18.57 -18.59
C ASP A 15 14.79 17.46 -19.64
N ALA A 16 16.00 16.90 -19.72
CA ALA A 16 16.26 15.69 -20.51
C ALA A 16 15.47 14.46 -20.00
N PHE A 17 14.88 14.49 -18.80
CA PHE A 17 13.92 13.49 -18.34
C PHE A 17 12.48 13.83 -18.73
N THR A 18 12.18 15.07 -19.11
CA THR A 18 10.82 15.54 -19.40
C THR A 18 10.23 14.85 -20.63
N PHE A 19 11.04 14.43 -21.62
CA PHE A 19 10.53 13.65 -22.75
C PHE A 19 10.00 12.27 -22.33
N LEU A 20 10.53 11.68 -21.26
CA LEU A 20 10.06 10.39 -20.74
C LEU A 20 8.70 10.52 -20.04
N ARG A 21 8.18 11.72 -19.76
CA ARG A 21 6.84 11.89 -19.15
C ARG A 21 5.72 11.24 -19.96
N CYS A 22 5.90 11.08 -21.27
CA CYS A 22 4.95 10.38 -22.14
C CYS A 22 4.99 8.85 -21.95
N ASP A 23 6.09 8.32 -21.43
CA ASP A 23 6.22 6.92 -21.04
C ASP A 23 5.73 6.74 -19.61
N ARG A 24 4.60 6.07 -19.46
CA ARG A 24 3.90 5.90 -18.18
C ARG A 24 4.61 4.96 -17.20
N SER A 25 5.64 4.24 -17.66
CA SER A 25 6.50 3.41 -16.81
C SER A 25 7.72 4.18 -16.31
N SER A 26 7.97 5.38 -16.84
CA SER A 26 9.18 6.14 -16.55
C SER A 26 9.13 6.86 -15.20
N PRO A 27 10.32 7.13 -14.61
CA PRO A 27 10.43 8.00 -13.46
C PRO A 27 9.84 9.40 -13.65
N ALA A 28 9.91 9.93 -14.88
CA ALA A 28 9.43 11.27 -15.16
C ALA A 28 7.90 11.38 -15.13
N PHE A 29 7.19 10.33 -15.61
CA PHE A 29 5.74 10.25 -15.50
C PHE A 29 5.29 10.21 -14.05
N TRP A 30 5.92 9.36 -13.25
CA TRP A 30 5.59 9.20 -11.83
C TRP A 30 5.96 10.43 -11.00
N GLU A 31 7.06 11.12 -11.31
CA GLU A 31 7.40 12.42 -10.72
C GLU A 31 6.32 13.48 -11.00
N MET A 32 5.76 13.49 -12.21
CA MET A 32 4.63 14.37 -12.54
C MET A 32 3.39 13.99 -11.72
N LYS A 33 3.03 12.69 -11.67
CA LYS A 33 1.89 12.20 -10.88
C LYS A 33 2.05 12.44 -9.37
N LYS A 34 3.28 12.40 -8.87
CA LYS A 34 3.63 12.81 -7.50
C LYS A 34 3.25 14.26 -7.27
N LYS A 35 3.63 15.18 -8.16
CA LYS A 35 3.30 16.61 -8.03
C LYS A 35 1.79 16.87 -8.04
N GLU A 36 1.02 16.12 -8.84
CA GLU A 36 -0.45 16.17 -8.83
C GLU A 36 -1.01 15.78 -7.45
N LEU A 37 -0.55 14.66 -6.88
CA LEU A 37 -0.98 14.22 -5.55
C LEU A 37 -0.59 15.21 -4.45
N LEU A 38 0.63 15.78 -4.51
CA LEU A 38 1.08 16.81 -3.59
C LEU A 38 0.19 18.07 -3.66
N ALA A 39 -0.27 18.44 -4.86
CA ALA A 39 -1.20 19.55 -5.04
C ALA A 39 -2.56 19.26 -4.38
N MET A 40 -3.08 18.03 -4.53
CA MET A 40 -4.30 17.61 -3.82
C MET A 40 -4.13 17.70 -2.30
N PHE A 41 -3.03 17.19 -1.75
CA PHE A 41 -2.77 17.25 -0.31
C PHE A 41 -2.70 18.70 0.19
N ARG A 42 -2.10 19.60 -0.61
CA ARG A 42 -2.03 21.02 -0.29
C ARG A 42 -3.38 21.72 -0.31
N GLN A 43 -4.29 21.33 -1.22
CA GLN A 43 -5.58 21.98 -1.41
C GLN A 43 -6.70 21.39 -0.53
N LEU A 44 -6.76 20.06 -0.43
CA LEU A 44 -7.80 19.33 0.29
C LEU A 44 -7.42 19.02 1.74
N GLY A 45 -6.13 19.14 2.08
CA GLY A 45 -5.59 18.72 3.36
C GLY A 45 -5.34 17.22 3.42
N CYS A 46 -5.23 16.68 4.64
CA CYS A 46 -4.92 15.27 4.86
C CYS A 46 -6.04 14.35 4.34
N PRO A 47 -5.72 13.31 3.55
CA PRO A 47 -6.68 12.24 3.30
C PRO A 47 -7.07 11.55 4.60
N THR A 48 -8.28 11.00 4.64
CA THR A 48 -8.83 10.30 5.81
C THR A 48 -8.32 8.86 5.90
N ILE A 49 -8.37 8.15 4.76
CA ILE A 49 -8.09 6.72 4.68
C ILE A 49 -7.03 6.45 3.61
N PHE A 50 -6.10 5.57 3.96
CA PHE A 50 -5.28 4.86 3.00
C PHE A 50 -5.83 3.44 2.83
N LEU A 51 -6.01 3.02 1.59
CA LEU A 51 -6.53 1.70 1.25
C LEU A 51 -5.64 1.04 0.19
N THR A 52 -5.31 -0.22 0.38
CA THR A 52 -4.73 -1.05 -0.67
C THR A 52 -5.67 -2.18 -1.08
N LEU A 53 -5.66 -2.54 -2.36
CA LEU A 53 -6.47 -3.62 -2.93
C LEU A 53 -5.60 -4.47 -3.85
N SER A 54 -5.46 -5.76 -3.53
CA SER A 54 -4.71 -6.71 -4.37
C SER A 54 -5.62 -7.42 -5.36
N ALA A 55 -5.08 -7.87 -6.49
CA ALA A 55 -5.74 -8.87 -7.31
C ALA A 55 -5.57 -10.29 -6.71
N ALA A 56 -6.59 -11.14 -6.87
CA ALA A 56 -6.56 -12.54 -6.46
C ALA A 56 -7.24 -13.42 -7.52
N GLU A 57 -6.75 -13.37 -8.75
CA GLU A 57 -7.37 -14.00 -9.93
C GLU A 57 -7.56 -15.52 -9.75
N THR A 58 -6.62 -16.20 -9.09
CA THR A 58 -6.72 -17.64 -8.79
C THR A 58 -7.83 -17.99 -7.78
N LYS A 59 -8.37 -17.00 -7.08
CA LYS A 59 -9.42 -17.13 -6.07
C LYS A 59 -10.79 -16.63 -6.56
N TRP A 60 -10.84 -15.95 -7.70
CA TRP A 60 -12.09 -15.47 -8.27
C TRP A 60 -12.63 -16.48 -9.27
N SER A 61 -13.48 -17.39 -8.83
CA SER A 61 -14.02 -18.44 -9.71
C SER A 61 -14.69 -17.86 -10.96
N GLU A 62 -15.28 -16.66 -10.88
CA GLU A 62 -15.91 -16.01 -12.03
C GLU A 62 -14.91 -15.74 -13.17
N ILE A 63 -13.69 -15.30 -12.87
CA ILE A 63 -12.69 -15.08 -13.93
C ILE A 63 -12.19 -16.40 -14.51
N ILE A 64 -12.07 -17.44 -13.69
CA ILE A 64 -11.65 -18.76 -14.15
C ILE A 64 -12.69 -19.37 -15.11
N VAL A 65 -13.99 -19.19 -14.84
CA VAL A 65 -15.07 -19.55 -15.77
C VAL A 65 -14.89 -18.81 -17.10
N ILE A 66 -14.73 -17.49 -17.05
CA ILE A 66 -14.56 -16.65 -18.26
C ILE A 66 -13.34 -17.09 -19.06
N LEU A 67 -12.19 -17.27 -18.42
CA LEU A 67 -10.95 -17.68 -19.09
C LEU A 67 -11.07 -19.07 -19.72
N THR A 68 -11.71 -20.02 -19.04
CA THR A 68 -11.95 -21.37 -19.57
C THR A 68 -12.86 -21.32 -20.81
N GLN A 69 -13.90 -20.50 -20.76
CA GLN A 69 -14.79 -20.31 -21.90
C GLN A 69 -14.05 -19.67 -23.09
N VAL A 70 -13.26 -18.62 -22.86
CA VAL A 70 -12.55 -17.90 -23.93
C VAL A 70 -11.42 -18.73 -24.55
N LEU A 71 -10.63 -19.43 -23.72
CA LEU A 71 -9.43 -20.13 -24.18
C LEU A 71 -9.68 -21.58 -24.62
N GLU A 72 -10.71 -22.22 -24.09
CA GLU A 72 -10.96 -23.67 -24.28
C GLU A 72 -12.33 -23.96 -24.88
N ASN A 73 -13.14 -22.93 -25.12
CA ASN A 73 -14.51 -23.04 -25.62
C ASN A 73 -15.39 -23.99 -24.75
N LYS A 74 -15.12 -24.00 -23.44
CA LYS A 74 -15.83 -24.82 -22.46
C LYS A 74 -16.47 -23.94 -21.39
N VAL A 75 -17.78 -24.08 -21.21
CA VAL A 75 -18.50 -23.46 -20.09
C VAL A 75 -18.44 -24.39 -18.89
N ILE A 76 -17.98 -23.86 -17.76
CA ILE A 76 -17.92 -24.57 -16.49
C ILE A 76 -18.68 -23.78 -15.42
N THR A 77 -19.14 -24.47 -14.40
CA THR A 77 -19.77 -23.86 -13.21
C THR A 77 -18.73 -23.21 -12.30
N LEU A 78 -19.19 -22.39 -11.34
CA LEU A 78 -18.30 -21.78 -10.34
C LEU A 78 -17.63 -22.83 -9.44
N GLU A 79 -18.34 -23.91 -9.11
CA GLU A 79 -17.82 -25.02 -8.29
C GLU A 79 -16.73 -25.80 -9.05
N GLU A 80 -16.96 -26.09 -10.34
CA GLU A 80 -15.92 -26.70 -11.18
C GLU A 80 -14.69 -25.80 -11.30
N ALA A 81 -14.89 -24.49 -11.49
CA ALA A 81 -13.81 -23.51 -11.56
C ALA A 81 -13.03 -23.40 -10.25
N GLU A 82 -13.70 -23.49 -9.11
CA GLU A 82 -13.09 -23.51 -7.79
C GLU A 82 -12.23 -24.76 -7.57
N ASN A 83 -12.71 -25.92 -8.02
CA ASN A 83 -12.04 -27.20 -7.90
C ASN A 83 -10.90 -27.42 -8.92
N LEU A 84 -10.70 -26.52 -9.89
CA LEU A 84 -9.54 -26.60 -10.78
C LEU A 84 -8.22 -26.49 -10.00
N SER A 85 -7.23 -27.29 -10.42
CA SER A 85 -5.87 -27.23 -9.88
C SER A 85 -5.27 -25.82 -9.98
N TYR A 86 -4.40 -25.48 -9.05
CA TYR A 86 -3.72 -24.19 -9.01
C TYR A 86 -2.91 -23.95 -10.30
N GLU A 87 -2.23 -24.97 -10.80
CA GLU A 87 -1.44 -24.94 -12.03
C GLU A 87 -2.32 -24.60 -13.24
N LYS A 88 -3.51 -25.21 -13.33
CA LYS A 88 -4.47 -24.93 -14.39
C LYS A 88 -4.97 -23.50 -14.34
N LYS A 89 -5.34 -23.01 -13.16
CA LYS A 89 -5.77 -21.61 -12.97
C LYS A 89 -4.66 -20.64 -13.39
N CYS A 90 -3.42 -20.90 -12.96
CA CYS A 90 -2.26 -20.10 -13.36
C CYS A 90 -1.99 -20.14 -14.86
N ASP A 91 -2.23 -21.27 -15.53
CA ASP A 91 -2.07 -21.40 -16.98
C ASP A 91 -3.10 -20.56 -17.76
N LEU A 92 -4.38 -20.63 -17.35
CA LEU A 92 -5.44 -19.80 -17.91
C LEU A 92 -5.13 -18.29 -17.77
N ILE A 93 -4.72 -17.86 -16.57
CA ILE A 93 -4.37 -16.46 -16.29
C ILE A 93 -3.18 -15.99 -17.14
N ARG A 94 -2.14 -16.83 -17.30
CA ARG A 94 -0.95 -16.50 -18.10
C ARG A 94 -1.28 -16.40 -19.59
N LYS A 95 -2.22 -17.20 -20.09
CA LYS A 95 -2.59 -17.25 -21.51
C LYS A 95 -3.43 -16.05 -21.94
N ASP A 96 -4.24 -15.48 -21.06
CA ASP A 96 -5.05 -14.29 -21.38
C ASP A 96 -4.96 -13.20 -20.29
N PRO A 97 -3.85 -12.43 -20.28
CA PRO A 97 -3.69 -11.29 -19.38
C PRO A 97 -4.66 -10.14 -19.70
N VAL A 98 -5.22 -10.07 -20.91
CA VAL A 98 -6.14 -9.00 -21.32
C VAL A 98 -7.46 -9.14 -20.57
N THR A 99 -8.03 -10.34 -20.58
CA THR A 99 -9.23 -10.67 -19.81
C THR A 99 -9.01 -10.46 -18.31
N CYS A 100 -7.84 -10.83 -17.78
CA CYS A 100 -7.47 -10.57 -16.38
C CYS A 100 -7.55 -9.10 -15.99
N VAL A 101 -6.90 -8.23 -16.77
CA VAL A 101 -6.91 -6.79 -16.53
C VAL A 101 -8.31 -6.20 -16.67
N ARG A 102 -9.05 -6.58 -17.72
CA ARG A 102 -10.41 -6.08 -17.96
C ARG A 102 -11.37 -6.47 -16.84
N TYR A 103 -11.28 -7.71 -16.36
CA TYR A 103 -12.07 -8.21 -15.25
C TYR A 103 -11.74 -7.45 -13.95
N PHE A 104 -10.45 -7.23 -13.67
CA PHE A 104 -10.02 -6.45 -12.51
C PHE A 104 -10.57 -5.01 -12.56
N GLU A 105 -10.41 -4.31 -13.68
CA GLU A 105 -10.95 -2.96 -13.89
C GLU A 105 -12.47 -2.92 -13.69
N HIS A 106 -13.20 -3.91 -14.21
CA HIS A 106 -14.64 -4.02 -14.01
C HIS A 106 -15.01 -4.19 -12.53
N ARG A 107 -14.33 -5.08 -11.81
CA ARG A 107 -14.52 -5.27 -10.36
C ARG A 107 -14.30 -3.97 -9.59
N LEU A 108 -13.25 -3.22 -9.92
CA LEU A 108 -12.98 -1.95 -9.25
C LEU A 108 -14.06 -0.91 -9.53
N LYS A 109 -14.55 -0.83 -10.77
CA LYS A 109 -15.64 0.07 -11.12
C LYS A 109 -16.88 -0.23 -10.26
N CYS A 110 -17.30 -1.50 -10.20
CA CYS A 110 -18.42 -1.91 -9.37
C CYS A 110 -18.16 -1.64 -7.88
N LEU A 111 -16.95 -1.90 -7.39
CA LEU A 111 -16.57 -1.59 -6.01
C LEU A 111 -16.72 -0.07 -5.75
N TRP A 112 -16.27 0.79 -6.65
CA TRP A 112 -16.39 2.25 -6.48
C TRP A 112 -17.84 2.72 -6.44
N GLU A 113 -18.75 2.11 -7.21
CA GLU A 113 -20.18 2.42 -7.15
C GLU A 113 -20.75 2.13 -5.75
N ILE A 114 -20.31 1.03 -5.12
CA ILE A 114 -20.71 0.67 -3.75
C ILE A 114 -20.05 1.59 -2.72
N LEU A 115 -18.77 1.94 -2.91
CA LEU A 115 -18.06 2.86 -2.01
C LEU A 115 -18.67 4.28 -1.98
N LEU A 116 -19.33 4.68 -3.08
CA LEU A 116 -20.06 5.95 -3.19
C LEU A 116 -21.51 5.86 -2.70
N ALA A 117 -22.03 4.66 -2.46
CA ALA A 117 -23.41 4.47 -2.03
C ALA A 117 -23.65 5.04 -0.62
N PRO A 118 -24.83 5.61 -0.32
CA PRO A 118 -25.15 6.10 1.02
C PRO A 118 -25.05 5.04 2.12
N CYS A 119 -25.42 3.80 1.79
CA CYS A 119 -25.32 2.61 2.65
C CYS A 119 -24.00 1.83 2.46
N GLY A 120 -23.00 2.44 1.82
CA GLY A 120 -21.69 1.85 1.61
C GLY A 120 -20.84 1.79 2.90
N PRO A 121 -19.59 1.33 2.82
CA PRO A 121 -18.72 1.15 3.99
C PRO A 121 -18.34 2.44 4.70
N PHE A 122 -18.54 3.59 4.05
CA PHE A 122 -18.30 4.91 4.62
C PHE A 122 -19.62 5.61 5.03
N GLU A 123 -20.65 4.85 5.38
CA GLU A 123 -21.94 5.38 5.81
C GLU A 123 -21.79 6.52 6.84
N GLY A 124 -22.49 7.63 6.58
CA GLY A 124 -22.42 8.87 7.36
C GLY A 124 -21.24 9.78 7.02
N ASN A 125 -20.25 9.29 6.26
CA ASN A 125 -19.02 10.01 5.89
C ASN A 125 -18.80 9.90 4.37
N GLY A 126 -19.59 10.65 3.60
CA GLY A 126 -19.58 10.55 2.14
C GLY A 126 -18.18 10.73 1.53
N LEU A 127 -17.84 9.93 0.52
CA LEU A 127 -16.57 10.02 -0.18
C LEU A 127 -16.55 11.27 -1.07
N GLU A 128 -15.68 12.23 -0.74
CA GLU A 128 -15.57 13.51 -1.44
C GLU A 128 -14.50 13.48 -2.53
N ASP A 129 -13.32 12.94 -2.20
CA ASP A 129 -12.19 12.87 -3.12
C ASP A 129 -11.44 11.55 -3.02
N LYS A 130 -10.77 11.19 -4.13
CA LYS A 130 -9.88 10.04 -4.17
C LYS A 130 -8.71 10.24 -5.10
N TYR A 131 -7.60 9.60 -4.75
CA TYR A 131 -6.46 9.41 -5.64
C TYR A 131 -6.10 7.93 -5.66
N ILE A 132 -5.93 7.36 -6.84
CA ILE A 132 -5.65 5.94 -7.07
C ILE A 132 -4.34 5.82 -7.84
N ARG A 133 -3.47 4.92 -7.40
CA ARG A 133 -2.28 4.47 -8.13
C ARG A 133 -2.35 2.97 -8.32
N VAL A 134 -2.11 2.52 -9.54
CA VAL A 134 -1.92 1.11 -9.89
C VAL A 134 -0.42 0.80 -9.89
N GLU A 135 0.00 -0.16 -9.08
CA GLU A 135 1.35 -0.72 -9.01
C GLU A 135 1.29 -2.19 -9.42
N PHE A 136 2.29 -2.69 -10.14
CA PHE A 136 2.43 -4.11 -10.42
C PHE A 136 3.48 -4.68 -9.46
N GLN A 137 3.05 -5.58 -8.58
CA GLN A 137 3.97 -6.25 -7.67
C GLN A 137 4.80 -7.28 -8.45
N PHE A 138 5.86 -7.84 -7.84
CA PHE A 138 6.68 -8.92 -8.44
C PHE A 138 5.91 -10.13 -8.98
N ARG A 139 4.63 -10.30 -8.60
CA ARG A 139 3.74 -11.35 -9.11
C ARG A 139 3.10 -11.01 -10.45
N GLY A 140 3.26 -9.77 -10.93
CA GLY A 140 2.75 -9.27 -12.21
C GLY A 140 1.29 -8.83 -12.22
N SER A 141 0.50 -9.15 -11.19
CA SER A 141 -0.88 -8.68 -11.08
C SER A 141 -0.96 -7.25 -10.53
N PRO A 142 -2.01 -6.48 -10.89
CA PRO A 142 -2.22 -5.14 -10.41
C PRO A 142 -2.52 -5.12 -8.90
N HIS A 143 -1.97 -4.10 -8.25
CA HIS A 143 -2.18 -3.79 -6.85
C HIS A 143 -2.42 -2.29 -6.72
N ILE A 144 -3.47 -1.93 -6.01
CA ILE A 144 -3.96 -0.56 -5.98
C ILE A 144 -3.61 0.07 -4.66
N HIS A 145 -3.17 1.31 -4.72
CA HIS A 145 -3.04 2.20 -3.59
C HIS A 145 -4.03 3.35 -3.74
N VAL A 146 -4.81 3.63 -2.70
CA VAL A 146 -5.86 4.64 -2.71
C VAL A 146 -5.72 5.57 -1.52
N PHE A 147 -5.79 6.88 -1.79
CA PHE A 147 -6.09 7.90 -0.79
C PHE A 147 -7.54 8.33 -0.93
N ILE A 148 -8.25 8.39 0.19
CA ILE A 148 -9.67 8.74 0.24
C ILE A 148 -9.88 9.89 1.22
N TRP A 149 -10.56 10.94 0.79
CA TRP A 149 -11.07 12.01 1.64
C TRP A 149 -12.55 11.78 1.88
N LEU A 150 -12.91 11.61 3.16
CA LEU A 150 -14.29 11.43 3.59
C LEU A 150 -14.79 12.72 4.23
N LYS A 151 -16.00 13.11 3.85
CA LYS A 151 -16.70 14.25 4.44
C LYS A 151 -17.03 13.94 5.90
N ASN A 152 -16.89 14.94 6.78
CA ASN A 152 -17.20 14.87 8.21
C ASN A 152 -16.38 13.85 9.03
N ALA A 153 -15.36 13.23 8.45
CA ALA A 153 -14.49 12.34 9.22
C ALA A 153 -13.75 13.11 10.32
N PRO A 154 -13.55 12.51 11.51
CA PRO A 154 -12.86 13.16 12.60
C PRO A 154 -11.41 13.43 12.21
N LYS A 155 -10.86 14.56 12.67
CA LYS A 155 -9.47 14.93 12.46
C LYS A 155 -8.71 14.72 13.76
N TYR A 156 -7.54 14.09 13.66
CA TYR A 156 -6.67 13.88 14.80
C TYR A 156 -6.04 15.20 15.26
N ASP A 157 -6.25 15.55 16.52
CA ASP A 157 -5.58 16.63 17.22
C ASP A 157 -5.04 16.10 18.54
N LYS A 158 -3.72 16.02 18.65
CA LYS A 158 -3.01 15.51 19.81
C LYS A 158 -3.32 16.26 21.11
N ASN A 159 -3.72 17.53 21.02
CA ASN A 159 -4.00 18.36 22.19
C ASN A 159 -5.46 18.30 22.64
N ASN A 160 -6.31 17.56 21.91
CA ASN A 160 -7.74 17.50 22.14
C ASN A 160 -8.19 16.05 22.41
N PRO A 161 -8.38 15.66 23.68
CA PRO A 161 -8.80 14.30 24.03
C PRO A 161 -10.09 13.85 23.34
N LYS A 162 -11.04 14.77 23.11
CA LYS A 162 -12.30 14.47 22.43
C LYS A 162 -12.09 14.12 20.96
N SER A 163 -11.14 14.80 20.30
CA SER A 163 -10.75 14.46 18.92
C SER A 163 -10.16 13.06 18.84
N ILE A 164 -9.32 12.68 19.80
CA ILE A 164 -8.70 11.35 19.88
C ILE A 164 -9.78 10.27 20.04
N GLU A 165 -10.73 10.48 20.96
CA GLU A 165 -11.86 9.57 21.18
C GLU A 165 -12.72 9.40 19.92
N GLN A 166 -13.10 10.51 19.28
CA GLN A 166 -13.86 10.49 18.02
C GLN A 166 -13.13 9.75 16.90
N CYS A 167 -11.80 9.92 16.79
CA CYS A 167 -11.00 9.17 15.84
C CYS A 167 -11.01 7.66 16.15
N ILE A 168 -10.88 7.27 17.43
CA ILE A 168 -10.89 5.86 17.84
C ILE A 168 -12.25 5.22 17.53
N GLU A 169 -13.36 5.86 17.89
CA GLU A 169 -14.71 5.38 17.58
C GLU A 169 -14.92 5.20 16.06
N PHE A 170 -14.45 6.18 15.28
CA PHE A 170 -14.52 6.12 13.82
C PHE A 170 -13.68 4.97 13.24
N ILE A 171 -12.48 4.75 13.78
CA ILE A 171 -11.60 3.64 13.40
C ILE A 171 -12.27 2.31 13.71
N ASP A 172 -12.80 2.13 14.92
CA ASP A 172 -13.42 0.87 15.36
C ASP A 172 -14.69 0.54 14.56
N LYS A 173 -15.43 1.55 14.09
CA LYS A 173 -16.57 1.35 13.18
C LYS A 173 -16.13 0.88 11.79
N LEU A 174 -14.99 1.38 11.29
CA LEU A 174 -14.59 1.22 9.89
C LEU A 174 -13.60 0.07 9.65
N ILE A 175 -12.73 -0.21 10.63
CA ILE A 175 -11.56 -1.05 10.48
C ILE A 175 -11.64 -2.21 11.46
N SER A 176 -11.49 -3.43 10.94
CA SER A 176 -11.48 -4.66 11.71
C SER A 176 -10.21 -5.46 11.47
N VAL A 177 -9.89 -6.29 12.44
CA VAL A 177 -8.81 -7.30 12.39
C VAL A 177 -9.31 -8.66 12.89
N ASN A 178 -10.63 -8.84 12.97
CA ASN A 178 -11.25 -10.00 13.60
C ASN A 178 -10.86 -11.30 12.87
N ALA A 179 -10.32 -12.27 13.61
CA ALA A 179 -9.92 -13.56 13.07
C ALA A 179 -11.09 -14.52 12.78
N LYS A 180 -12.22 -14.34 13.48
CA LYS A 180 -13.39 -15.23 13.43
C LYS A 180 -14.70 -14.41 13.44
N PRO A 181 -14.94 -13.53 12.45
CA PRO A 181 -16.21 -12.84 12.34
C PRO A 181 -17.33 -13.84 12.01
N THR A 182 -18.48 -13.69 12.67
CA THR A 182 -19.66 -14.54 12.46
C THR A 182 -20.30 -14.36 11.09
N GLU A 183 -20.02 -13.25 10.43
CA GLU A 183 -20.66 -12.82 9.17
C GLU A 183 -19.91 -13.33 7.92
N PHE A 184 -18.67 -13.82 8.05
CA PHE A 184 -17.82 -14.18 6.91
C PHE A 184 -17.22 -15.57 7.05
N SER A 185 -16.95 -16.21 5.92
CA SER A 185 -16.24 -17.49 5.89
C SER A 185 -14.78 -17.33 6.33
N GLU A 186 -14.22 -18.40 6.88
CA GLU A 186 -12.80 -18.45 7.27
C GLU A 186 -11.86 -18.19 6.09
N GLU A 187 -12.26 -18.59 4.88
CA GLU A 187 -11.51 -18.36 3.65
C GLU A 187 -11.32 -16.87 3.33
N LEU A 188 -12.35 -16.04 3.56
CA LEU A 188 -12.27 -14.60 3.35
C LEU A 188 -11.33 -13.93 4.37
N ILE A 189 -11.24 -14.45 5.59
CA ILE A 189 -10.28 -13.93 6.57
C ILE A 189 -8.87 -14.41 6.26
N ASN A 190 -8.73 -15.63 5.75
CA ASN A 190 -7.45 -16.19 5.36
C ASN A 190 -6.77 -15.39 4.23
N VAL A 191 -7.53 -14.66 3.38
CA VAL A 191 -6.89 -13.73 2.42
C VAL A 191 -6.30 -12.48 3.08
N GLN A 192 -6.72 -12.12 4.30
CA GLN A 192 -6.10 -11.02 5.08
C GLN A 192 -4.95 -11.49 5.98
N ARG A 193 -4.78 -12.81 6.16
CA ARG A 193 -3.75 -13.37 7.02
C ARG A 193 -2.39 -13.33 6.31
N HIS A 194 -1.46 -12.56 6.89
CA HIS A 194 -0.10 -12.44 6.38
C HIS A 194 0.71 -13.72 6.61
N LYS A 195 1.14 -14.33 5.51
CA LYS A 195 2.14 -15.41 5.49
C LYS A 195 3.50 -14.82 5.12
N HIS A 196 4.49 -14.96 6.00
CA HIS A 196 5.82 -14.43 5.73
C HIS A 196 6.41 -15.14 4.51
N SER A 197 6.91 -14.34 3.56
CA SER A 197 7.60 -14.82 2.35
C SER A 197 8.91 -14.07 2.17
N HIS A 198 9.71 -14.44 1.16
CA HIS A 198 10.99 -13.77 0.90
C HIS A 198 10.84 -12.27 0.66
N THR A 199 9.73 -11.82 0.09
CA THR A 199 9.49 -10.40 -0.25
C THR A 199 9.19 -9.53 0.96
N CYS A 200 8.76 -10.12 2.07
CA CYS A 200 8.49 -9.39 3.31
C CYS A 200 9.68 -9.37 4.26
N LYS A 201 10.71 -10.20 4.02
CA LYS A 201 11.92 -10.26 4.86
C LYS A 201 12.81 -9.06 4.58
N LYS A 202 13.13 -8.29 5.61
CA LYS A 202 14.07 -7.17 5.58
C LYS A 202 15.25 -7.49 6.49
N HIS A 203 16.44 -7.58 5.92
CA HIS A 203 17.68 -7.72 6.68
C HIS A 203 17.96 -6.44 7.48
N VAL A 204 18.24 -6.60 8.75
CA VAL A 204 18.68 -5.54 9.67
C VAL A 204 19.94 -6.00 10.39
N LYS A 205 20.65 -5.06 11.04
CA LYS A 205 21.93 -5.35 11.73
C LYS A 205 21.87 -6.59 12.63
N ASN A 206 20.73 -6.84 13.29
CA ASN A 206 20.56 -7.91 14.27
C ASN A 206 19.51 -8.96 13.82
N GLY A 207 19.45 -9.30 12.53
CA GLY A 207 18.63 -10.41 12.03
C GLY A 207 17.67 -10.03 10.91
N ILE A 208 16.55 -10.77 10.81
CA ILE A 208 15.54 -10.58 9.77
C ILE A 208 14.25 -10.12 10.42
N LYS A 209 13.69 -8.99 9.95
CA LYS A 209 12.38 -8.48 10.38
C LYS A 209 11.39 -8.46 9.22
N CYS A 210 10.10 -8.47 9.54
CA CYS A 210 9.08 -8.21 8.53
C CYS A 210 9.07 -6.73 8.15
N ARG A 211 9.10 -6.43 6.84
CA ARG A 211 9.02 -5.07 6.30
C ARG A 211 7.74 -4.33 6.67
N PHE A 212 6.67 -5.09 6.94
CA PHE A 212 5.34 -4.58 7.31
C PHE A 212 5.13 -4.48 8.82
N GLY A 213 6.13 -4.90 9.62
CA GLY A 213 6.03 -4.88 11.08
C GLY A 213 5.15 -5.99 11.66
N ILE A 214 5.03 -7.13 10.97
CA ILE A 214 4.26 -8.31 11.42
C ILE A 214 5.19 -9.33 12.10
N PRO A 215 4.84 -9.89 13.27
CA PRO A 215 3.55 -9.78 13.96
C PRO A 215 3.28 -8.39 14.56
N TYR A 216 2.00 -7.99 14.53
CA TYR A 216 1.53 -6.78 15.19
C TYR A 216 1.44 -6.99 16.71
N PHE A 217 1.50 -5.89 17.46
CA PHE A 217 1.31 -5.91 18.91
C PHE A 217 -0.16 -6.20 19.27
N PRO A 218 -0.44 -7.15 20.18
CA PRO A 218 -1.73 -7.28 20.84
C PRO A 218 -2.09 -6.01 21.61
N MET A 219 -3.36 -5.64 21.60
CA MET A 219 -3.88 -4.43 22.24
C MET A 219 -5.28 -4.69 22.80
N ARG A 220 -5.52 -4.36 24.06
CA ARG A 220 -6.84 -4.47 24.71
C ARG A 220 -7.93 -3.65 24.01
N LYS A 221 -7.56 -2.47 23.51
CA LYS A 221 -8.44 -1.52 22.82
C LYS A 221 -7.67 -0.78 21.73
N THR A 222 -8.39 -0.15 20.81
CA THR A 222 -7.78 0.73 19.82
C THR A 222 -7.22 1.97 20.51
N MET A 223 -5.99 2.33 20.19
CA MET A 223 -5.27 3.46 20.78
C MET A 223 -4.52 4.24 19.71
N ILE A 224 -4.45 5.56 19.89
CA ILE A 224 -3.52 6.40 19.16
C ILE A 224 -2.38 6.74 20.11
N LEU A 225 -1.19 6.21 19.83
CA LEU A 225 -0.01 6.38 20.69
C LEU A 225 0.95 7.38 20.07
N GLU A 226 1.48 8.29 20.88
CA GLU A 226 2.51 9.25 20.51
C GLU A 226 3.90 8.84 21.02
N PRO A 227 4.97 9.22 20.31
CA PRO A 227 6.32 9.11 20.85
C PRO A 227 6.46 9.93 22.14
N PHE A 228 7.48 9.63 22.92
CA PHE A 228 7.87 10.48 24.04
C PHE A 228 8.39 11.81 23.50
N SER A 229 8.09 12.90 24.22
CA SER A 229 8.65 14.22 23.96
C SER A 229 10.16 14.24 24.25
N ASP A 230 10.89 15.20 23.66
CA ASP A 230 12.34 15.33 23.86
C ASP A 230 12.71 15.61 25.34
N ASP A 231 11.76 16.14 26.11
CA ASP A 231 11.91 16.43 27.54
C ASP A 231 11.71 15.19 28.42
N GLU A 232 11.02 14.16 27.92
CA GLU A 232 10.81 12.87 28.60
C GLU A 232 12.06 11.98 28.48
N LYS A 233 13.10 12.33 29.25
CA LYS A 233 14.37 11.59 29.26
C LYS A 233 14.29 10.34 30.13
N PHE A 234 14.45 9.18 29.50
CA PHE A 234 14.65 7.92 30.22
C PHE A 234 16.01 7.87 30.91
N THR A 235 15.99 7.47 32.18
CA THR A 235 17.19 7.07 32.92
C THR A 235 17.84 5.84 32.28
N LYS A 236 19.12 5.58 32.60
CA LYS A 236 19.82 4.40 32.10
C LYS A 236 19.09 3.10 32.47
N LYS A 237 18.60 3.01 33.71
CA LYS A 237 17.86 1.85 34.24
C LYS A 237 16.57 1.61 33.46
N GLU A 238 15.78 2.66 33.20
CA GLU A 238 14.54 2.52 32.41
C GLU A 238 14.80 2.08 30.98
N ARG A 239 15.90 2.54 30.35
CA ARG A 239 16.26 2.10 29.00
C ARG A 239 16.62 0.62 28.96
N GLU A 240 17.35 0.14 29.98
CA GLU A 240 17.70 -1.28 30.12
C GLU A 240 16.45 -2.14 30.32
N GLU A 241 15.50 -1.68 31.14
CA GLU A 241 14.21 -2.33 31.36
C GLU A 241 13.34 -2.37 30.11
N ILE A 242 13.17 -1.24 29.40
CA ILE A 242 12.46 -1.18 28.12
C ILE A 242 13.09 -2.15 27.11
N SER A 243 14.42 -2.21 27.04
CA SER A 243 15.12 -3.13 26.14
C SER A 243 14.88 -4.60 26.49
N LYS A 244 14.83 -4.93 27.78
CA LYS A 244 14.54 -6.29 28.26
C LYS A 244 13.08 -6.67 27.95
N ASN A 245 12.14 -5.81 28.28
CA ASN A 245 10.71 -6.00 28.03
C ASN A 245 10.43 -6.21 26.54
N ARG A 246 11.09 -5.41 25.70
CA ARG A 246 11.03 -5.56 24.24
C ARG A 246 11.50 -6.94 23.77
N GLN A 247 12.60 -7.45 24.31
CA GLN A 247 13.13 -8.75 23.92
C GLN A 247 12.13 -9.86 24.27
N ASN A 248 11.59 -9.85 25.51
CA ASN A 248 10.57 -10.81 25.95
C ASN A 248 9.34 -10.79 25.04
N VAL A 249 8.82 -9.59 24.73
CA VAL A 249 7.65 -9.42 23.86
C VAL A 249 7.92 -9.94 22.44
N ILE A 250 9.06 -9.63 21.84
CA ILE A 250 9.39 -10.10 20.49
C ILE A 250 9.51 -11.63 20.46
N GLU A 251 10.11 -12.24 21.47
CA GLU A 251 10.21 -13.69 21.59
C GLU A 251 8.83 -14.34 21.70
N GLU A 252 7.96 -13.80 22.56
CA GLU A 252 6.61 -14.34 22.76
C GLU A 252 5.73 -14.17 21.52
N LEU A 253 5.77 -12.99 20.86
CA LEU A 253 5.11 -12.79 19.57
C LEU A 253 5.66 -13.74 18.50
N GLY A 254 6.94 -14.09 18.56
CA GLY A 254 7.56 -15.09 17.69
C GLY A 254 7.00 -16.50 17.89
N LYS A 255 6.63 -16.87 19.12
CA LYS A 255 5.97 -18.15 19.43
C LYS A 255 4.51 -18.13 18.98
N ILE A 256 3.75 -17.12 19.40
CA ILE A 256 2.32 -16.95 19.07
C ILE A 256 2.11 -16.88 17.55
N SER A 257 3.01 -16.21 16.82
CA SER A 257 2.91 -16.11 15.36
C SER A 257 3.05 -17.45 14.63
N LYS A 258 3.60 -18.49 15.28
CA LYS A 258 3.72 -19.86 14.73
C LYS A 258 2.53 -20.74 15.11
N ASP A 259 1.80 -20.39 16.16
CA ASP A 259 0.63 -21.13 16.61
C ASP A 259 -0.64 -20.44 16.09
N THR A 260 -1.26 -20.99 15.04
CA THR A 260 -2.46 -20.38 14.44
C THR A 260 -3.74 -20.59 15.23
N ASP A 261 -3.73 -21.52 16.19
CA ASP A 261 -4.91 -21.95 16.94
C ASP A 261 -4.90 -21.48 18.40
N ASN A 262 -3.88 -20.71 18.79
CA ASN A 262 -3.84 -20.09 20.12
C ASN A 262 -5.10 -19.24 20.36
N SER A 263 -5.62 -19.33 21.58
CA SER A 263 -6.79 -18.57 22.05
C SER A 263 -6.42 -17.65 23.22
N LEU A 264 -5.14 -17.27 23.29
CA LEU A 264 -4.61 -16.41 24.35
C LEU A 264 -5.37 -15.08 24.38
N THR A 265 -5.76 -14.69 25.58
CA THR A 265 -6.26 -13.37 25.90
C THR A 265 -5.11 -12.36 25.99
N PHE A 266 -5.43 -11.06 26.01
CA PHE A 266 -4.41 -10.03 26.18
C PHE A 266 -3.76 -10.10 27.57
N GLU A 267 -4.54 -10.47 28.58
CA GLU A 267 -4.11 -10.63 29.96
C GLU A 267 -3.12 -11.79 30.10
N GLU A 268 -3.46 -12.97 29.57
CA GLU A 268 -2.55 -14.13 29.55
C GLU A 268 -1.26 -13.82 28.78
N PHE A 269 -1.36 -13.06 27.69
CA PHE A 269 -0.18 -12.60 26.95
C PHE A 269 0.75 -11.73 27.82
N LEU A 270 0.20 -10.78 28.59
CA LEU A 270 0.97 -9.93 29.50
C LEU A 270 1.61 -10.74 30.64
N GLU A 271 0.90 -11.74 31.16
CA GLU A 271 1.42 -12.67 32.17
C GLU A 271 2.61 -13.49 31.62
N HIS A 272 2.51 -14.00 30.39
CA HIS A 272 3.59 -14.77 29.75
C HIS A 272 4.88 -13.96 29.57
N VAL A 273 4.77 -12.67 29.23
CA VAL A 273 5.94 -11.79 29.08
C VAL A 273 6.40 -11.19 30.41
N ASN A 274 5.59 -11.33 31.48
CA ASN A 274 5.79 -10.78 32.81
C ASN A 274 5.96 -9.25 32.80
N ILE A 275 5.02 -8.54 32.16
CA ILE A 275 5.01 -7.08 31.99
C ILE A 275 3.59 -6.58 32.24
N ASN A 276 3.42 -5.47 32.97
CA ASN A 276 2.08 -4.86 33.11
C ASN A 276 1.71 -3.99 31.89
N GLU A 277 0.43 -3.63 31.75
CA GLU A 277 -0.04 -2.88 30.57
C GLU A 277 0.65 -1.51 30.41
N GLU A 278 0.95 -0.80 31.51
CA GLU A 278 1.62 0.50 31.46
C GLU A 278 3.05 0.39 30.93
N GLU A 279 3.82 -0.59 31.42
CA GLU A 279 5.17 -0.89 30.94
C GLU A 279 5.18 -1.34 29.49
N TYR A 280 4.18 -2.13 29.08
CA TYR A 280 4.00 -2.59 27.71
C TYR A 280 3.74 -1.41 26.76
N ILE A 281 2.81 -0.51 27.12
CA ILE A 281 2.53 0.70 26.35
C ILE A 281 3.73 1.65 26.34
N LYS A 282 4.44 1.81 27.47
CA LYS A 282 5.69 2.58 27.57
C LYS A 282 6.75 2.04 26.60
N MET A 283 6.90 0.71 26.53
CA MET A 283 7.82 0.05 25.61
C MET A 283 7.43 0.32 24.15
N ILE A 284 6.16 0.18 23.78
CA ILE A 284 5.68 0.47 22.41
C ILE A 284 5.94 1.93 22.04
N ARG A 285 5.58 2.88 22.92
CA ARG A 285 5.78 4.32 22.70
C ARG A 285 7.25 4.68 22.50
N SER A 286 8.17 3.97 23.16
CA SER A 286 9.61 4.22 23.04
C SER A 286 10.18 3.93 21.64
N GLU A 287 9.51 3.11 20.84
CA GLU A 287 9.89 2.82 19.45
C GLU A 287 9.28 3.79 18.43
N LEU A 288 8.31 4.60 18.86
CA LEU A 288 7.60 5.51 17.97
C LEU A 288 8.47 6.71 17.61
N LYS A 289 8.33 7.16 16.37
CA LYS A 289 8.88 8.44 15.89
C LYS A 289 7.80 9.48 15.62
N LYS A 290 6.53 9.05 15.65
CA LYS A 290 5.34 9.81 15.28
C LYS A 290 4.10 9.11 15.83
N ALA A 291 3.00 9.84 15.93
CA ALA A 291 1.71 9.29 16.30
C ALA A 291 1.33 8.12 15.38
N LYS A 292 0.79 7.06 15.96
CA LYS A 292 0.38 5.85 15.22
C LYS A 292 -0.86 5.22 15.82
N VAL A 293 -1.75 4.74 14.96
CA VAL A 293 -2.91 3.91 15.34
C VAL A 293 -2.44 2.49 15.65
N PHE A 294 -2.86 1.99 16.82
CA PHE A 294 -2.76 0.60 17.23
C PHE A 294 -4.18 0.08 17.42
N LEU A 295 -4.61 -0.83 16.54
CA LEU A 295 -5.96 -1.40 16.57
C LEU A 295 -6.11 -2.36 17.76
N LYS A 296 -7.30 -2.41 18.35
CA LYS A 296 -7.69 -3.51 19.25
C LYS A 296 -7.39 -4.83 18.56
N ARG A 297 -6.63 -5.69 19.23
CA ARG A 297 -6.08 -6.89 18.60
C ARG A 297 -5.79 -7.96 19.64
N ALA A 298 -6.44 -9.11 19.48
CA ALA A 298 -6.12 -10.29 20.25
C ALA A 298 -4.82 -10.96 19.75
N PRO A 299 -4.11 -11.72 20.61
CA PRO A 299 -2.93 -12.48 20.22
C PRO A 299 -3.05 -13.36 18.96
N ASN A 300 -4.21 -13.96 18.71
CA ASN A 300 -4.47 -14.77 17.51
C ASN A 300 -4.67 -13.95 16.22
N GLU A 301 -4.87 -12.63 16.36
CA GLU A 301 -5.08 -11.69 15.26
C GLU A 301 -3.78 -11.01 14.82
N ILE A 302 -2.63 -11.24 15.47
CA ILE A 302 -1.35 -10.54 15.23
C ILE A 302 -0.79 -10.63 13.80
N ARG A 303 -1.38 -11.48 12.96
CA ARG A 303 -1.01 -11.65 11.55
C ARG A 303 -2.09 -11.19 10.56
N ILE A 304 -3.20 -10.64 11.03
CA ILE A 304 -4.31 -10.20 10.19
C ILE A 304 -4.11 -8.74 9.80
N ASN A 305 -4.06 -8.47 8.50
CA ASN A 305 -4.06 -7.11 7.99
C ASN A 305 -5.38 -6.42 8.30
N ALA A 306 -5.35 -5.10 8.50
CA ALA A 306 -6.54 -4.32 8.75
C ALA A 306 -7.46 -4.35 7.52
N TYR A 307 -8.75 -4.64 7.71
CA TYR A 307 -9.71 -4.70 6.62
C TYR A 307 -11.00 -3.97 6.99
N ASN A 308 -11.78 -3.58 5.98
CA ASN A 308 -13.17 -3.19 6.17
C ASN A 308 -14.04 -4.37 5.73
N SER A 309 -14.96 -4.79 6.59
CA SER A 309 -15.79 -5.99 6.41
C SER A 309 -16.54 -6.00 5.08
N MET A 310 -17.22 -4.89 4.74
CA MET A 310 -17.99 -4.78 3.51
C MET A 310 -17.08 -4.78 2.28
N ILE A 311 -15.99 -3.99 2.28
CA ILE A 311 -15.04 -3.96 1.15
C ILE A 311 -14.42 -5.34 0.92
N MET A 312 -13.99 -6.02 1.98
CA MET A 312 -13.39 -7.34 1.89
C MET A 312 -14.38 -8.37 1.31
N SER A 313 -15.63 -8.36 1.78
CA SER A 313 -16.66 -9.30 1.32
C SER A 313 -16.94 -9.18 -0.19
N LEU A 314 -16.89 -7.96 -0.72
CA LEU A 314 -17.12 -7.67 -2.14
C LEU A 314 -15.87 -7.94 -2.98
N HIS A 315 -14.71 -7.48 -2.50
CA HIS A 315 -13.45 -7.56 -3.23
C HIS A 315 -12.83 -8.96 -3.23
N ARG A 316 -13.04 -9.75 -2.15
CA ARG A 316 -12.57 -11.14 -1.99
C ARG A 316 -11.09 -11.32 -2.29
N ALA A 317 -10.27 -10.40 -1.78
CA ALA A 317 -8.81 -10.41 -1.95
C ALA A 317 -8.16 -9.63 -0.80
N ASN A 318 -6.84 -9.77 -0.66
CA ASN A 318 -6.11 -9.04 0.37
C ASN A 318 -6.28 -7.53 0.17
N MET A 319 -6.61 -6.86 1.27
CA MET A 319 -6.63 -5.40 1.41
C MET A 319 -5.83 -4.99 2.63
N ASP A 320 -5.57 -3.68 2.73
CA ASP A 320 -5.07 -3.05 3.95
C ASP A 320 -5.70 -1.67 4.05
N ILE A 321 -6.46 -1.40 5.11
CA ILE A 321 -7.11 -0.12 5.35
C ILE A 321 -6.51 0.53 6.59
N GLN A 322 -6.14 1.81 6.48
CA GLN A 322 -5.49 2.55 7.55
C GLN A 322 -6.09 3.95 7.68
N PHE A 323 -6.36 4.37 8.92
CA PHE A 323 -6.71 5.75 9.22
C PHE A 323 -5.47 6.63 9.30
N ILE A 324 -5.52 7.80 8.69
CA ILE A 324 -4.38 8.68 8.54
C ILE A 324 -4.43 9.77 9.61
N LEU A 325 -3.46 9.75 10.52
CA LEU A 325 -3.34 10.74 11.60
C LEU A 325 -2.61 12.01 11.17
N ASP A 326 -1.64 11.88 10.25
CA ASP A 326 -0.75 12.96 9.86
C ASP A 326 -0.51 12.94 8.33
N PRO A 327 -0.76 14.08 7.63
CA PRO A 327 -0.54 14.20 6.21
C PRO A 327 0.93 14.02 5.81
N TYR A 328 1.89 14.45 6.64
CA TYR A 328 3.31 14.40 6.27
C TYR A 328 3.83 12.97 6.21
N SER A 329 3.43 12.18 7.20
CA SER A 329 3.65 10.75 7.30
C SER A 329 3.07 9.96 6.13
N CYS A 330 1.85 10.31 5.73
CA CYS A 330 1.23 9.76 4.55
C CYS A 330 2.02 10.15 3.31
N LEU A 331 2.35 11.43 3.15
CA LEU A 331 3.08 11.98 2.00
C LEU A 331 4.44 11.33 1.80
N MET A 332 5.23 11.17 2.87
CA MET A 332 6.52 10.46 2.79
C MET A 332 6.33 9.00 2.39
N TYR A 333 5.30 8.33 2.91
CA TYR A 333 4.95 6.98 2.49
C TYR A 333 4.52 6.96 1.01
N CYS A 334 3.68 7.89 0.54
CA CYS A 334 3.31 8.02 -0.87
C CYS A 334 4.53 8.22 -1.77
N VAL A 335 5.42 9.13 -1.39
CA VAL A 335 6.63 9.50 -2.15
C VAL A 335 7.55 8.29 -2.28
N ASP A 336 7.76 7.54 -1.19
CA ASP A 336 8.56 6.32 -1.23
C ASP A 336 7.94 5.24 -2.14
N TYR A 337 6.61 5.16 -2.21
CA TYR A 337 5.91 4.19 -3.06
C TYR A 337 5.89 4.59 -4.53
N ILE A 338 5.61 5.86 -4.85
CA ILE A 338 5.67 6.38 -6.22
C ILE A 338 7.08 6.16 -6.79
N ASN A 339 8.12 6.42 -6.00
CA ASN A 339 9.52 6.27 -6.41
C ASN A 339 10.05 4.81 -6.36
N LYS A 340 9.23 3.83 -5.92
CA LYS A 340 9.69 2.46 -5.61
C LYS A 340 10.15 1.67 -6.83
N SER A 341 9.56 1.92 -8.00
CA SER A 341 10.02 1.37 -9.29
C SER A 341 11.30 2.03 -9.81
N GLU A 342 11.77 3.09 -9.15
CA GLU A 342 12.72 4.04 -9.76
C GLU A 342 14.11 4.05 -9.12
N ASN A 343 14.30 3.58 -7.89
CA ASN A 343 15.60 3.73 -7.22
C ASN A 343 16.76 3.08 -7.99
N GLY A 344 16.51 1.95 -8.66
CA GLY A 344 17.48 1.31 -9.56
C GLY A 344 17.61 2.05 -10.89
N MET A 345 16.47 2.33 -11.55
CA MET A 345 16.42 2.94 -12.88
C MET A 345 16.95 4.38 -12.90
N SER A 346 16.54 5.23 -11.97
CA SER A 346 17.03 6.60 -11.85
C SER A 346 18.54 6.65 -11.61
N LYS A 347 19.09 5.71 -10.83
CA LYS A 347 20.55 5.60 -10.64
C LYS A 347 21.24 5.21 -11.95
N LEU A 348 20.73 4.20 -12.65
CA LEU A 348 21.26 3.76 -13.95
C LEU A 348 21.24 4.87 -15.00
N LEU A 349 20.14 5.65 -15.09
CA LEU A 349 20.01 6.76 -16.02
C LEU A 349 20.95 7.92 -15.66
N ARG A 350 21.12 8.23 -14.37
CA ARG A 350 22.09 9.24 -13.89
C ARG A 350 23.53 8.84 -14.19
N GLU A 351 23.88 7.57 -14.00
CA GLU A 351 25.21 7.06 -14.34
C GLU A 351 25.49 7.14 -15.84
N ALA A 352 24.51 6.79 -16.68
CA ALA A 352 24.60 6.95 -18.14
C ALA A 352 24.82 8.42 -18.52
N LEU A 353 24.05 9.35 -17.93
CA LEU A 353 24.22 10.79 -18.12
C LEU A 353 25.59 11.30 -17.69
N ASN A 354 26.09 10.88 -16.53
CA ASN A 354 27.40 11.31 -16.04
C ASN A 354 28.55 10.84 -16.94
N LYS A 355 28.42 9.67 -17.58
CA LYS A 355 29.38 9.21 -18.59
C LYS A 355 29.30 10.05 -19.87
N LEU A 356 28.10 10.42 -20.29
CA LEU A 356 27.86 11.23 -21.48
C LEU A 356 28.26 12.71 -21.31
N LYS A 357 28.17 13.26 -20.10
CA LYS A 357 28.62 14.63 -19.77
C LYS A 357 30.14 14.79 -19.89
N LYS A 358 30.92 13.69 -19.81
CA LYS A 358 32.39 13.70 -19.94
C LYS A 358 32.88 13.66 -21.40
N GLY A 359 31.97 13.57 -22.39
CA GLY A 359 32.31 13.53 -23.81
C GLY A 359 31.59 14.61 -24.63
N ASN A 360 32.09 14.88 -25.84
CA ASN A 360 31.50 15.78 -26.83
C ASN A 360 30.32 15.15 -27.60
N SER A 361 29.49 14.34 -26.94
CA SER A 361 28.32 13.72 -27.58
C SER A 361 27.21 14.75 -27.81
N THR A 362 26.57 14.69 -28.97
CA THR A 362 25.40 15.50 -29.31
C THR A 362 24.19 15.14 -28.44
N VAL A 363 23.23 16.06 -28.33
CA VAL A 363 21.99 15.85 -27.55
C VAL A 363 21.22 14.62 -28.02
N LYS A 364 21.13 14.41 -29.34
CA LYS A 364 20.45 13.25 -29.93
C LYS A 364 21.08 11.94 -29.49
N GLU A 365 22.41 11.84 -29.51
CA GLU A 365 23.14 10.65 -29.07
C GLU A 365 22.91 10.39 -27.58
N ARG A 366 22.91 11.44 -26.76
CA ARG A 366 22.63 11.32 -25.32
C ARG A 366 21.23 10.75 -25.07
N LEU A 367 20.21 11.27 -25.77
CA LEU A 367 18.84 10.78 -25.65
C LEU A 367 18.69 9.32 -26.10
N ILE A 368 19.32 8.92 -27.21
CA ILE A 368 19.30 7.54 -27.70
C ILE A 368 19.92 6.59 -26.67
N VAL A 369 21.06 6.96 -26.07
CA VAL A 369 21.71 6.12 -25.05
C VAL A 369 20.84 5.98 -23.80
N ILE A 370 20.21 7.06 -23.35
CA ILE A 370 19.29 7.05 -22.20
C ILE A 370 18.06 6.19 -22.50
N ALA A 371 17.43 6.37 -23.66
CA ALA A 371 16.27 5.60 -24.09
C ALA A 371 16.61 4.11 -24.22
N ASN A 372 17.71 3.75 -24.88
CA ASN A 372 18.17 2.37 -24.98
C ASN A 372 18.47 1.77 -23.61
N LYS A 373 19.10 2.52 -22.70
CA LYS A 373 19.37 2.03 -21.34
C LYS A 373 18.09 1.80 -20.57
N PHE A 374 17.11 2.69 -20.69
CA PHE A 374 15.79 2.56 -20.09
C PHE A 374 15.07 1.31 -20.61
N LEU A 375 14.92 1.19 -21.93
CA LEU A 375 14.22 0.07 -22.58
C LEU A 375 14.83 -1.28 -22.23
N ASN A 376 16.16 -1.41 -22.28
CA ASN A 376 16.85 -2.68 -21.99
C ASN A 376 16.92 -3.04 -20.51
N SER A 377 16.54 -2.15 -19.60
CA SER A 377 16.56 -2.41 -18.15
C SER A 377 15.15 -2.42 -17.54
N SER A 378 14.11 -2.14 -18.34
CA SER A 378 12.73 -2.11 -17.87
C SER A 378 12.11 -3.50 -18.02
N GLU A 379 11.73 -4.09 -16.90
CA GLU A 379 10.95 -5.33 -16.86
C GLU A 379 9.52 -4.97 -16.50
N ILE A 380 8.57 -5.36 -17.35
CA ILE A 380 7.14 -5.17 -17.10
C ILE A 380 6.43 -6.52 -17.16
N SER A 381 5.39 -6.67 -16.36
CA SER A 381 4.55 -7.88 -16.40
C SER A 381 3.63 -7.88 -17.62
N ALA A 382 3.08 -9.06 -17.97
CA ALA A 382 2.12 -9.16 -19.07
C ALA A 382 0.87 -8.29 -18.83
N GLN A 383 0.35 -8.26 -17.60
CA GLN A 383 -0.80 -7.41 -17.26
C GLN A 383 -0.45 -5.92 -17.26
N GLU A 384 0.75 -5.54 -16.81
CA GLU A 384 1.24 -4.16 -16.94
C GLU A 384 1.32 -3.73 -18.40
N ALA A 385 1.89 -4.58 -19.26
CA ALA A 385 1.93 -4.32 -20.71
C ALA A 385 0.53 -4.10 -21.29
N VAL A 386 -0.47 -4.88 -20.86
CA VAL A 386 -1.87 -4.67 -21.25
C VAL A 386 -2.37 -3.30 -20.79
N TYR A 387 -2.07 -2.86 -19.56
CA TYR A 387 -2.42 -1.52 -19.10
C TYR A 387 -1.85 -0.45 -20.03
N HIS A 388 -0.61 -0.62 -20.53
CA HIS A 388 0.02 0.31 -21.47
C HIS A 388 -0.63 0.29 -22.85
N ILE A 389 -0.80 -0.90 -23.44
CA ILE A 389 -1.35 -1.08 -24.79
C ILE A 389 -2.80 -0.57 -24.86
N LEU A 390 -3.61 -0.91 -23.85
CA LEU A 390 -5.01 -0.49 -23.79
C LEU A 390 -5.19 0.93 -23.23
N SER A 391 -4.10 1.64 -22.95
CA SER A 391 -4.12 2.99 -22.38
C SER A 391 -4.94 3.10 -21.08
N ILE A 392 -5.02 2.02 -20.30
CA ILE A 392 -5.72 2.00 -19.01
C ILE A 392 -4.96 2.88 -18.01
N PRO A 393 -5.61 3.81 -17.29
CA PRO A 393 -4.92 4.72 -16.38
C PRO A 393 -4.15 4.01 -15.26
N LEU A 394 -2.87 4.36 -15.09
CA LEU A 394 -2.05 3.91 -13.94
C LEU A 394 -2.19 4.82 -12.72
N SER A 395 -2.76 6.01 -12.91
CA SER A 395 -3.02 7.01 -11.89
C SER A 395 -4.34 7.69 -12.20
N ILE A 396 -5.25 7.73 -11.22
CA ILE A 396 -6.60 8.30 -11.35
C ILE A 396 -6.80 9.27 -10.19
N SER A 397 -7.23 10.48 -10.51
CA SER A 397 -7.55 11.54 -9.54
C SER A 397 -9.00 11.96 -9.70
N SER A 398 -9.71 12.23 -8.60
CA SER A 398 -11.03 12.86 -8.63
C SER A 398 -10.97 14.33 -9.04
N ARG A 399 -9.80 14.98 -8.94
CA ARG A 399 -9.58 16.38 -9.31
C ARG A 399 -8.73 16.48 -10.58
N SER A 400 -9.10 17.41 -11.46
CA SER A 400 -8.25 17.82 -12.57
C SER A 400 -7.06 18.63 -12.06
N THR A 401 -5.92 18.53 -12.76
CA THR A 401 -4.72 19.32 -12.44
C THR A 401 -4.44 20.31 -13.56
N VAL A 402 -4.11 21.55 -13.18
CA VAL A 402 -3.66 22.60 -14.10
C VAL A 402 -2.21 22.95 -13.75
N PHE A 403 -1.32 22.87 -14.74
CA PHE A 403 0.06 23.31 -14.56
C PHE A 403 0.15 24.83 -14.68
N ILE A 404 0.77 25.48 -13.69
CA ILE A 404 1.03 26.92 -13.70
C ILE A 404 2.54 27.11 -13.91
N ASN A 405 2.92 27.73 -15.02
CA ASN A 405 4.33 28.05 -15.27
C ASN A 405 4.76 29.23 -14.39
N THR A 406 5.73 29.00 -13.50
CA THR A 406 6.29 30.03 -12.62
C THR A 406 7.67 30.50 -13.06
N ASN A 407 8.17 30.05 -14.21
CA ASN A 407 9.43 30.55 -14.76
C ASN A 407 9.22 32.01 -15.18
N ARG A 408 9.94 32.92 -14.51
CA ARG A 408 10.05 34.33 -14.87
C ARG A 408 11.20 34.55 -15.81
#